data_AF-A0A8H3ZSB7-F1
#
_entry.id   AF-A0A8H3ZSB7-F1
#
_cell.length_a   1.000
_cell.length_b   1.000
_cell.length_c   1.000
_cell.angle_alpha   90.00
_cell.angle_beta   90.00
_cell.angle_gamma   90.00
#
_symmetry.space_group_name_H-M   'P 1'
#
loop_
_entity.id
_entity.type
_entity.pdbx_description
1 polymer ?
#
loop_
_entity_poly.entity_id
_entity_poly.type
_entity_poly.pdbx_seq_one_letter_code
_entity_poly.pdbx_strand_id
1 'polypeptide(L)'
;LSQIIGKVTEPLADECDQASRQVFGDSKEWKEFVLKPTLLDLVARISARVFLGEEGCRNPAWLKITKEYTVDAFIAGVELRKYPPGTRHVIHWFLPKCKAVRAHQQTARNIINEVLHARKVEDQQRLAQGLKPKARNDVVEWFEQMAKGRNYDAATVQIALAMAAVHTTTDLLSQTLYDIMQHPEIVPALRRRSQRSSARTAGKRRLFTS
;
A
#
# COMPACT_ATOMS: atom_id res chain seq x y z
N LEU A 1 12.89 -8.21 -8.16
CA LEU A 1 11.48 -8.51 -7.79
C LEU A 1 11.34 -9.88 -7.12
N SER A 2 11.75 -11.00 -7.75
CA SER A 2 11.54 -12.35 -7.21
C SER A 2 12.12 -12.63 -5.81
N GLN A 3 13.27 -12.05 -5.45
CA GLN A 3 13.87 -12.22 -4.12
C GLN A 3 13.12 -11.47 -2.99
N ILE A 4 12.45 -10.36 -3.31
CA ILE A 4 11.70 -9.56 -2.32
C ILE A 4 10.36 -10.23 -2.03
N ILE A 5 9.70 -10.77 -3.07
CA ILE A 5 8.40 -11.43 -2.96
C ILE A 5 8.43 -12.53 -1.88
N GLY A 6 9.47 -13.37 -1.85
CA GLY A 6 9.60 -14.41 -0.83
C GLY A 6 9.70 -13.88 0.62
N LYS A 7 10.33 -12.71 0.82
CA LYS A 7 10.52 -12.10 2.15
C LYS A 7 9.34 -11.26 2.62
N VAL A 8 8.51 -10.76 1.71
CA VAL A 8 7.32 -9.95 2.06
C VAL A 8 6.06 -10.80 2.20
N THR A 9 6.03 -12.02 1.66
CA THR A 9 4.80 -12.84 1.61
C THR A 9 4.20 -13.11 3.00
N GLU A 10 5.02 -13.49 3.98
CA GLU A 10 4.51 -13.81 5.33
C GLU A 10 4.06 -12.54 6.10
N PRO A 11 4.87 -11.47 6.21
CA PRO A 11 4.40 -10.21 6.79
C PRO A 11 3.17 -9.63 6.11
N LEU A 12 3.03 -9.84 4.80
CA LEU A 12 1.87 -9.40 4.03
C LEU A 12 0.62 -10.24 4.34
N ALA A 13 0.78 -11.55 4.55
CA ALA A 13 -0.31 -12.43 4.95
C ALA A 13 -0.83 -12.06 6.35
N ASP A 14 0.07 -11.75 7.28
CA ASP A 14 -0.29 -11.30 8.63
C ASP A 14 -1.04 -9.95 8.60
N GLU A 15 -0.55 -8.99 7.79
CA GLU A 15 -1.27 -7.72 7.60
C GLU A 15 -2.62 -7.96 6.90
N CYS A 16 -2.70 -8.88 5.94
CA CYS A 16 -3.96 -9.22 5.27
C CYS A 16 -5.00 -9.75 6.25
N ASP A 17 -4.61 -10.62 7.20
CA ASP A 17 -5.50 -11.12 8.24
C ASP A 17 -5.97 -9.98 9.16
N GLN A 18 -5.03 -9.17 9.66
CA GLN A 18 -5.35 -8.02 10.52
C GLN A 18 -6.23 -6.96 9.82
N ALA A 19 -5.95 -6.68 8.54
CA ALA A 19 -6.72 -5.74 7.74
C ALA A 19 -8.12 -6.28 7.45
N SER A 20 -8.25 -7.57 7.15
CA SER A 20 -9.55 -8.21 6.93
C SER A 20 -10.42 -8.14 8.18
N ARG A 21 -9.87 -8.44 9.37
CA ARG A 21 -10.63 -8.36 10.63
C ARG A 21 -11.07 -6.94 10.97
N GLN A 22 -10.24 -5.93 10.70
CA GLN A 22 -10.65 -4.54 10.92
C GLN A 22 -11.73 -4.08 9.95
N VAL A 23 -11.63 -4.48 8.67
CA VAL A 23 -12.55 -4.02 7.62
C VAL A 23 -13.90 -4.75 7.70
N PHE A 24 -13.88 -6.07 7.88
CA PHE A 24 -15.09 -6.90 7.88
C PHE A 24 -15.64 -7.18 9.28
N GLY A 25 -14.81 -7.10 10.32
CA GLY A 25 -15.14 -7.50 11.69
C GLY A 25 -14.95 -9.00 11.93
N ASP A 26 -15.07 -9.40 13.20
CA ASP A 26 -14.98 -10.82 13.63
C ASP A 26 -16.36 -11.48 13.84
N SER A 27 -17.44 -10.74 13.56
CA SER A 27 -18.80 -11.25 13.72
C SER A 27 -19.11 -12.33 12.67
N LYS A 28 -19.79 -13.40 13.11
CA LYS A 28 -20.35 -14.42 12.21
C LYS A 28 -21.70 -14.01 11.62
N GLU A 29 -22.28 -12.91 12.10
CA GLU A 29 -23.53 -12.36 11.60
C GLU A 29 -23.35 -11.78 10.20
N TRP A 30 -24.41 -11.89 9.40
CA TRP A 30 -24.41 -11.31 8.06
C TRP A 30 -24.35 -9.78 8.13
N LYS A 31 -23.58 -9.17 7.22
CA LYS A 31 -23.36 -7.73 7.17
C LYS A 31 -23.25 -7.23 5.73
N GLU A 32 -23.90 -6.11 5.47
CA GLU A 32 -23.76 -5.38 4.21
C GLU A 32 -22.53 -4.48 4.19
N PHE A 33 -21.94 -4.34 3.02
CA PHE A 33 -20.86 -3.39 2.77
C PHE A 33 -20.86 -2.95 1.31
N VAL A 34 -20.39 -1.74 1.06
CA VAL A 34 -20.18 -1.25 -0.30
C VAL A 34 -18.84 -1.80 -0.78
N LEU A 35 -18.87 -2.74 -1.73
CA LEU A 35 -17.72 -3.54 -2.13
C LEU A 35 -16.47 -2.70 -2.41
N LYS A 36 -16.51 -1.79 -3.38
CA LYS A 36 -15.30 -1.08 -3.85
C LYS A 36 -14.64 -0.20 -2.77
N PRO A 37 -15.35 0.66 -2.02
CA PRO A 37 -14.76 1.40 -0.90
C PRO A 37 -14.16 0.49 0.18
N THR A 38 -14.86 -0.59 0.55
CA THR A 38 -14.37 -1.55 1.55
C THR A 38 -13.09 -2.25 1.09
N LEU A 39 -13.01 -2.64 -0.19
CA LEU A 39 -11.80 -3.22 -0.76
C LEU A 39 -10.67 -2.20 -0.92
N LEU A 40 -11.00 -0.93 -1.17
CA LEU A 40 -10.01 0.15 -1.25
C LEU A 40 -9.31 0.32 0.11
N ASP A 41 -10.06 0.30 1.21
CA ASP A 41 -9.51 0.39 2.57
C ASP A 41 -8.61 -0.82 2.89
N LEU A 42 -9.08 -2.02 2.56
CA LEU A 42 -8.33 -3.27 2.74
C LEU A 42 -7.00 -3.23 1.97
N VAL A 43 -7.06 -2.92 0.67
CA VAL A 43 -5.89 -2.90 -0.22
C VAL A 43 -4.93 -1.78 0.14
N ALA A 44 -5.42 -0.59 0.51
CA ALA A 44 -4.56 0.52 0.94
C ALA A 44 -3.68 0.11 2.13
N ARG A 45 -4.28 -0.58 3.12
CA ARG A 45 -3.57 -1.02 4.32
C ARG A 45 -2.54 -2.13 4.03
N ILE A 46 -2.95 -3.16 3.29
CA ILE A 46 -2.05 -4.25 2.86
C ILE A 46 -0.89 -3.70 2.04
N SER A 47 -1.17 -2.79 1.10
CA SER A 47 -0.15 -2.16 0.27
C SER A 47 0.82 -1.33 1.11
N ALA A 48 0.33 -0.57 2.08
CA ALA A 48 1.18 0.27 2.92
C ALA A 48 2.24 -0.54 3.70
N ARG A 49 1.98 -1.82 4.03
CA ARG A 49 2.97 -2.74 4.62
C ARG A 49 4.13 -3.06 3.68
N VAL A 50 3.87 -3.13 2.38
CA VAL A 50 4.90 -3.31 1.34
C VAL A 50 5.66 -2.01 1.11
N PHE A 51 4.97 -0.87 1.13
CA PHE A 51 5.56 0.42 0.81
C PHE A 51 6.44 0.99 1.92
N LEU A 52 5.92 1.12 3.13
CA LEU A 52 6.62 1.76 4.27
C LEU A 52 7.03 0.80 5.38
N GLY A 53 6.73 -0.49 5.23
CA GLY A 53 6.94 -1.45 6.30
C GLY A 53 5.89 -1.36 7.40
N GLU A 54 6.19 -1.93 8.56
CA GLU A 54 5.25 -2.06 9.69
C GLU A 54 4.87 -0.72 10.31
N GLU A 55 5.83 0.20 10.40
CA GLU A 55 5.64 1.50 11.04
C GLU A 55 4.72 2.41 10.21
N GLY A 56 4.84 2.36 8.88
CA GLY A 56 4.04 3.20 8.00
C GLY A 56 2.69 2.61 7.60
N CYS A 57 2.48 1.29 7.70
CA CYS A 57 1.22 0.67 7.26
C CYS A 57 -0.01 1.08 8.08
N ARG A 58 0.21 1.56 9.31
CA ARG A 58 -0.83 1.99 10.23
C ARG A 58 -0.96 3.51 10.32
N ASN A 59 -0.18 4.27 9.56
CA ASN A 59 -0.25 5.73 9.60
C ASN A 59 -1.56 6.18 8.90
N PRO A 60 -2.53 6.76 9.63
CA PRO A 60 -3.83 7.11 9.06
C PRO A 60 -3.73 8.21 8.00
N ALA A 61 -2.75 9.11 8.12
CA ALA A 61 -2.50 10.13 7.11
C ALA A 61 -1.96 9.48 5.82
N TRP A 62 -1.06 8.50 5.91
CA TRP A 62 -0.59 7.75 4.74
C TRP A 62 -1.71 6.98 4.04
N LEU A 63 -2.54 6.26 4.80
CA LEU A 63 -3.69 5.53 4.26
C LEU A 63 -4.71 6.47 3.62
N LYS A 64 -4.89 7.66 4.18
CA LYS A 64 -5.78 8.68 3.61
C LYS A 64 -5.24 9.20 2.28
N ILE A 65 -4.00 9.67 2.23
CA ILE A 65 -3.44 10.27 1.01
C ILE A 65 -3.31 9.25 -0.13
N THR A 66 -3.01 7.98 0.16
CA THR A 66 -2.92 6.94 -0.88
C THR A 66 -4.26 6.61 -1.55
N LYS A 67 -5.38 6.84 -0.86
CA LYS A 67 -6.73 6.71 -1.41
C LYS A 67 -7.20 7.99 -2.13
N GLU A 68 -6.93 9.15 -1.55
CA GLU A 68 -7.50 10.42 -2.02
C GLU A 68 -6.67 11.08 -3.13
N TYR A 69 -5.33 10.95 -3.08
CA TYR A 69 -4.43 11.61 -4.03
C TYR A 69 -4.76 11.28 -5.49
N THR A 70 -5.06 10.01 -5.81
CA THR A 70 -5.41 9.58 -7.17
C THR A 70 -6.62 10.31 -7.70
N VAL A 71 -7.67 10.38 -6.87
CA VAL A 71 -8.95 10.98 -7.23
C VAL A 71 -8.76 12.46 -7.44
N ASP A 72 -8.09 13.13 -6.51
CA ASP A 72 -7.82 14.56 -6.60
C ASP A 72 -6.88 14.90 -7.76
N ALA A 73 -5.87 14.07 -8.05
CA ALA A 73 -4.96 14.25 -9.17
C ALA A 73 -5.66 14.08 -10.51
N PHE A 74 -6.55 13.10 -10.64
CA PHE A 74 -7.32 12.90 -11.86
C PHE A 74 -8.30 14.07 -12.10
N ILE A 75 -9.04 14.48 -11.07
CA ILE A 75 -9.96 15.62 -11.16
C ILE A 75 -9.17 16.89 -11.48
N ALA A 76 -8.06 17.15 -10.80
CA ALA A 76 -7.18 18.28 -11.08
C ALA A 76 -6.69 18.27 -12.54
N GLY A 77 -6.30 17.10 -13.07
CA GLY A 77 -5.89 16.95 -14.47
C GLY A 77 -7.03 17.25 -15.46
N VAL A 78 -8.25 16.78 -15.17
CA VAL A 78 -9.44 17.09 -15.99
C VAL A 78 -9.78 18.58 -15.93
N GLU A 79 -9.79 19.18 -14.74
CA GLU A 79 -10.06 20.62 -14.56
C GLU A 79 -9.03 21.49 -15.28
N LEU A 80 -7.75 21.17 -15.14
CA LEU A 80 -6.67 21.97 -15.73
C LEU A 80 -6.68 21.90 -17.27
N ARG A 81 -7.16 20.81 -17.86
CA ARG A 81 -7.31 20.66 -19.32
C ARG A 81 -8.38 21.57 -19.91
N LYS A 82 -9.32 22.09 -19.12
CA LYS A 82 -10.33 23.06 -19.56
C LYS A 82 -9.73 24.42 -19.92
N TYR A 83 -8.50 24.70 -19.46
CA TYR A 83 -7.81 25.96 -19.70
C TYR A 83 -6.73 25.85 -20.78
N PRO A 84 -6.48 26.93 -21.56
CA PRO A 84 -5.39 26.98 -22.54
C PRO A 84 -4.04 26.63 -21.91
N PRO A 85 -3.12 25.91 -22.61
CA PRO A 85 -1.84 25.48 -22.05
C PRO A 85 -1.04 26.59 -21.36
N GLY A 86 -1.04 27.78 -21.96
CA GLY A 86 -0.32 28.95 -21.47
C GLY A 86 -0.82 29.49 -20.14
N THR A 87 -2.08 29.28 -19.74
CA THR A 87 -2.60 29.82 -18.46
C THR A 87 -2.52 28.80 -17.31
N ARG A 88 -2.23 27.54 -17.62
CA ARG A 88 -2.22 26.44 -16.65
C ARG A 88 -1.25 26.69 -15.50
N HIS A 89 -0.09 27.30 -15.76
CA HIS A 89 0.96 27.63 -14.78
C HIS A 89 0.53 28.66 -13.71
N VAL A 90 -0.53 29.44 -13.98
CA VAL A 90 -1.13 30.36 -13.00
C VAL A 90 -2.36 29.71 -12.37
N ILE A 91 -3.23 29.14 -13.19
CA ILE A 91 -4.55 28.66 -12.76
C ILE A 91 -4.45 27.50 -11.77
N HIS A 92 -3.44 26.63 -11.90
CA HIS A 92 -3.24 25.52 -10.96
C HIS A 92 -3.03 25.99 -9.50
N TRP A 93 -2.64 27.25 -9.26
CA TRP A 93 -2.51 27.80 -7.92
C TRP A 93 -3.86 28.03 -7.26
N PHE A 94 -4.90 28.32 -8.04
CA PHE A 94 -6.23 28.68 -7.55
C PHE A 94 -7.20 27.49 -7.52
N LEU A 95 -7.02 26.51 -8.40
CA LEU A 95 -7.89 25.32 -8.45
C LEU A 95 -7.84 24.50 -7.15
N PRO A 96 -9.00 24.23 -6.50
CA PRO A 96 -9.06 23.50 -5.25
C PRO A 96 -8.40 22.12 -5.31
N LYS A 97 -8.63 21.36 -6.39
CA LYS A 97 -8.04 20.02 -6.55
C LYS A 97 -6.54 20.06 -6.79
N CYS A 98 -6.03 21.05 -7.51
CA CYS A 98 -4.58 21.25 -7.62
C CYS A 98 -3.95 21.63 -6.26
N LYS A 99 -4.64 22.41 -5.42
CA LYS A 99 -4.19 22.69 -4.04
C LYS A 99 -4.17 21.42 -3.19
N ALA A 100 -5.22 20.59 -3.27
CA ALA A 100 -5.31 19.32 -2.55
C ALA A 100 -4.16 18.37 -2.95
N VAL A 101 -3.89 18.21 -4.26
CA VAL A 101 -2.76 17.41 -4.77
C VAL A 101 -1.42 17.86 -4.20
N ARG A 102 -1.18 19.18 -4.11
CA ARG A 102 0.05 19.71 -3.49
C ARG A 102 0.10 19.43 -1.99
N ALA A 103 -1.03 19.56 -1.28
CA ALA A 103 -1.11 19.24 0.14
C ALA A 103 -0.82 17.75 0.39
N HIS A 104 -1.41 16.85 -0.39
CA HIS A 104 -1.14 15.41 -0.33
C HIS A 104 0.35 15.10 -0.54
N GLN A 105 1.00 15.73 -1.53
CA GLN A 105 2.45 15.56 -1.73
C GLN A 105 3.26 16.08 -0.53
N GLN A 106 2.87 17.22 0.07
CA GLN A 106 3.58 17.74 1.23
C GLN A 106 3.41 16.81 2.44
N THR A 107 2.22 16.28 2.67
CA THR A 107 1.97 15.27 3.71
C THR A 107 2.80 14.00 3.46
N ALA A 108 2.87 13.51 2.22
CA ALA A 108 3.73 12.39 1.87
C ALA A 108 5.21 12.68 2.16
N ARG A 109 5.70 13.89 1.84
CA ARG A 109 7.08 14.31 2.15
C ARG A 109 7.35 14.27 3.63
N ASN A 110 6.45 14.82 4.45
CA ASN A 110 6.62 14.80 5.89
C ASN A 110 6.71 13.37 6.42
N ILE A 111 5.77 12.49 6.04
CA ILE A 111 5.74 11.09 6.49
C ILE A 111 6.98 10.32 6.05
N ILE A 112 7.36 10.43 4.77
CA ILE A 112 8.51 9.68 4.23
C ILE A 112 9.80 10.17 4.85
N ASN A 113 9.97 11.49 5.04
CA ASN A 113 11.15 12.03 5.70
C ASN A 113 11.23 11.61 7.17
N GLU A 114 10.10 11.58 7.89
CA GLU A 114 10.04 11.06 9.26
C GLU A 114 10.48 9.60 9.32
N VAL A 115 9.99 8.75 8.41
CA VAL A 115 10.37 7.33 8.33
C VAL A 115 11.87 7.20 8.02
N LEU A 116 12.39 7.93 7.03
CA LEU A 116 13.81 7.88 6.68
C LEU A 116 14.70 8.36 7.82
N HIS A 117 14.29 9.43 8.52
CA HIS A 117 15.02 9.95 9.68
C HIS A 117 15.03 8.94 10.83
N ALA A 118 13.88 8.36 11.18
CA ALA A 118 13.77 7.36 12.24
C ALA A 118 14.67 6.14 11.95
N ARG A 119 14.67 5.65 10.70
CA ARG A 119 15.55 4.55 10.26
C ARG A 119 17.02 4.88 10.40
N LYS A 120 17.43 6.09 10.01
CA LYS A 120 18.81 6.56 10.12
C LYS A 120 19.26 6.60 11.59
N VAL A 121 18.42 7.09 12.50
CA VAL A 121 18.71 7.11 13.93
C VAL A 121 18.84 5.68 14.48
N GLU A 122 17.90 4.79 14.16
CA GLU A 122 17.94 3.38 14.58
C GLU A 122 19.22 2.70 14.10
N ASP A 123 19.59 2.89 12.83
CA ASP A 123 20.79 2.27 12.26
C ASP A 123 22.09 2.83 12.89
N GLN A 124 22.14 4.13 13.19
CA GLN A 124 23.27 4.73 13.91
C GLN A 124 23.42 4.16 15.33
N GLN A 125 22.30 3.98 16.05
CA GLN A 125 22.31 3.37 17.38
C GLN A 125 22.80 1.92 17.34
N ARG A 126 22.34 1.14 16.35
CA ARG A 126 22.80 -0.25 16.15
C ARG A 126 24.30 -0.30 15.85
N LEU A 127 24.78 0.57 14.96
CA LEU A 127 26.20 0.65 14.62
C LEU A 127 27.06 1.04 15.83
N ALA A 128 26.58 1.97 16.67
CA ALA A 128 27.26 2.34 17.92
C ALA A 128 27.36 1.17 18.93
N GLN A 129 26.44 0.21 18.85
CA GLN A 129 26.44 -1.04 19.62
C GLN A 129 27.24 -2.17 18.94
N GLY A 130 27.91 -1.90 17.81
CA GLY A 130 28.60 -2.92 17.02
C GLY A 130 27.68 -3.86 16.24
N LEU A 131 26.39 -3.55 16.17
CA LEU A 131 25.39 -4.31 15.41
C LEU A 131 25.27 -3.78 13.98
N LYS A 132 24.86 -4.65 13.05
CA LYS A 132 24.54 -4.24 11.68
C LYS A 132 23.22 -3.43 11.64
N PRO A 133 23.06 -2.54 10.65
CA PRO A 133 21.78 -1.87 10.36
C PRO A 133 20.63 -2.87 10.25
N LYS A 134 19.42 -2.42 10.60
CA LYS A 134 18.25 -3.30 10.57
C LYS A 134 17.90 -3.63 9.13
N ALA A 135 17.77 -4.91 8.81
CA ALA A 135 17.32 -5.33 7.49
C ALA A 135 15.84 -4.97 7.31
N ARG A 136 15.54 -4.19 6.28
CA ARG A 136 14.17 -3.80 5.90
C ARG A 136 13.86 -4.39 4.52
N ASN A 137 12.62 -4.85 4.33
CA ASN A 137 12.17 -5.45 3.07
C ASN A 137 10.94 -4.70 2.57
N ASP A 138 11.10 -3.41 2.33
CA ASP A 138 10.05 -2.52 1.84
C ASP A 138 10.55 -1.68 0.67
N VAL A 139 9.60 -1.00 0.03
CA VAL A 139 9.87 -0.22 -1.19
C VAL A 139 10.77 0.99 -0.89
N VAL A 140 10.66 1.59 0.30
CA VAL A 140 11.55 2.68 0.73
C VAL A 140 13.01 2.21 0.74
N GLU A 141 13.30 1.09 1.40
CA GLU A 141 14.64 0.50 1.44
C GLU A 141 15.15 0.13 0.04
N TRP A 142 14.28 -0.43 -0.80
CA TRP A 142 14.64 -0.78 -2.17
C TRP A 142 15.01 0.47 -3.00
N PHE A 143 14.28 1.57 -2.87
CA PHE A 143 14.61 2.81 -3.58
C PHE A 143 15.90 3.45 -3.09
N GLU A 144 16.18 3.46 -1.78
CA GLU A 144 17.46 3.93 -1.25
C GLU A 144 18.64 3.13 -1.83
N GLN A 145 18.51 1.80 -1.91
CA GLN A 145 19.53 0.92 -2.52
C GLN A 145 19.70 1.17 -4.03
N MET A 146 18.63 1.47 -4.74
CA MET A 146 18.67 1.79 -6.17
C MET A 146 19.20 3.19 -6.47
N ALA A 147 18.92 4.16 -5.61
CA ALA A 147 19.37 5.54 -5.75
C ALA A 147 20.91 5.64 -5.71
N LYS A 148 21.58 4.76 -4.95
CA LYS A 148 23.05 4.72 -4.82
C LYS A 148 23.65 6.11 -4.52
N GLY A 149 23.00 6.87 -3.65
CA GLY A 149 23.42 8.22 -3.25
C GLY A 149 22.99 9.36 -4.18
N ARG A 150 22.22 9.08 -5.25
CA ARG A 150 21.60 10.15 -6.06
C ARG A 150 20.42 10.77 -5.33
N ASN A 151 20.30 12.09 -5.41
CA ASN A 151 19.12 12.80 -4.92
C ASN A 151 17.89 12.43 -5.76
N TYR A 152 16.81 12.06 -5.07
CA TYR A 152 15.51 11.82 -5.67
C TYR A 152 14.41 12.28 -4.71
N ASP A 153 13.24 12.65 -5.23
CA ASP A 153 12.09 12.96 -4.38
C ASP A 153 11.38 11.65 -3.99
N ALA A 154 11.84 11.06 -2.89
CA ALA A 154 11.32 9.80 -2.37
C ALA A 154 9.80 9.85 -2.17
N ALA A 155 9.26 10.96 -1.70
CA ALA A 155 7.83 11.09 -1.46
C ALA A 155 7.02 11.09 -2.76
N THR A 156 7.48 11.80 -3.79
CA THR A 156 6.81 11.80 -5.10
C THR A 156 6.81 10.41 -5.73
N VAL A 157 7.93 9.68 -5.63
CA VAL A 157 8.02 8.31 -6.16
C VAL A 157 7.12 7.36 -5.37
N GLN A 158 7.16 7.42 -4.04
CA GLN A 158 6.38 6.54 -3.17
C GLN A 158 4.87 6.79 -3.31
N ILE A 159 4.42 8.06 -3.34
CA ILE A 159 3.00 8.35 -3.51
C ILE A 159 2.50 7.91 -4.88
N ALA A 160 3.27 8.12 -5.96
CA ALA A 160 2.90 7.69 -7.30
C ALA A 160 2.79 6.16 -7.42
N LEU A 161 3.75 5.43 -6.83
CA LEU A 161 3.76 3.98 -6.88
C LEU A 161 2.66 3.36 -5.98
N ALA A 162 2.47 3.90 -4.78
CA ALA A 162 1.40 3.46 -3.88
C ALA A 162 0.03 3.73 -4.50
N MET A 163 -0.17 4.90 -5.11
CA MET A 163 -1.37 5.27 -5.84
C MET A 163 -1.69 4.26 -6.96
N ALA A 164 -0.71 3.97 -7.82
CA ALA A 164 -0.90 3.05 -8.93
C ALA A 164 -1.22 1.63 -8.42
N ALA A 165 -0.50 1.14 -7.42
CA ALA A 165 -0.68 -0.20 -6.87
C ALA A 165 -2.04 -0.38 -6.17
N VAL A 166 -2.45 0.60 -5.36
CA VAL A 166 -3.69 0.51 -4.57
C VAL A 166 -4.91 0.48 -5.50
N HIS A 167 -5.04 1.44 -6.41
CA HIS A 167 -6.23 1.51 -7.25
C HIS A 167 -6.36 0.35 -8.23
N THR A 168 -5.26 -0.04 -8.90
CA THR A 168 -5.29 -1.17 -9.84
C THR A 168 -5.63 -2.49 -9.14
N THR A 169 -5.08 -2.72 -7.94
CA THR A 169 -5.37 -3.93 -7.16
C THR A 169 -6.80 -3.92 -6.63
N THR A 170 -7.32 -2.77 -6.17
CA THR A 170 -8.73 -2.65 -5.75
C THR A 170 -9.67 -2.92 -6.91
N ASP A 171 -9.39 -2.40 -8.11
CA ASP A 171 -10.23 -2.63 -9.29
C ASP A 171 -10.22 -4.11 -9.68
N LEU A 172 -9.04 -4.73 -9.75
CA LEU A 172 -8.91 -6.16 -10.06
C LEU A 172 -9.65 -7.03 -9.03
N LEU A 173 -9.49 -6.75 -7.73
CA LEU A 173 -10.15 -7.49 -6.67
C LEU A 173 -11.67 -7.32 -6.72
N SER A 174 -12.14 -6.10 -7.01
CA SER A 174 -13.57 -5.82 -7.18
C SER A 174 -14.15 -6.62 -8.35
N GLN A 175 -13.49 -6.58 -9.52
CA GLN A 175 -13.91 -7.34 -10.70
C GLN A 175 -13.93 -8.85 -10.42
N THR A 176 -12.86 -9.36 -9.83
CA THR A 176 -12.75 -10.79 -9.46
C THR A 176 -13.90 -11.22 -8.55
N LEU A 177 -14.28 -10.40 -7.58
CA LEU A 177 -15.39 -10.70 -6.67
C LEU A 177 -16.75 -10.63 -7.39
N TYR A 178 -16.95 -9.67 -8.29
CA TYR A 178 -18.15 -9.63 -9.13
C TYR A 178 -18.27 -10.87 -10.02
N ASP A 179 -17.17 -11.31 -10.63
CA ASP A 179 -17.15 -12.51 -11.48
C ASP A 179 -17.48 -13.75 -10.64
N ILE A 180 -16.91 -13.89 -9.44
CA ILE A 180 -17.23 -15.00 -8.53
C ILE A 180 -18.71 -14.99 -8.13
N MET A 181 -19.30 -13.81 -7.89
CA MET A 181 -20.72 -13.68 -7.55
C MET A 181 -21.63 -14.09 -8.70
N GLN A 182 -21.21 -13.88 -9.95
CA GLN A 182 -21.95 -14.31 -11.15
C GLN A 182 -21.78 -15.80 -11.45
N HIS A 183 -20.73 -16.43 -10.92
CA HIS A 183 -20.37 -17.84 -11.15
C HIS A 183 -20.29 -18.65 -9.84
N PRO A 184 -21.38 -18.80 -9.07
CA PRO A 184 -21.35 -19.47 -7.76
C PRO A 184 -20.86 -20.94 -7.81
N GLU A 185 -20.96 -21.60 -8.96
CA GLU A 185 -20.48 -22.96 -9.22
C GLU A 185 -18.96 -23.15 -8.98
N ILE A 186 -18.17 -22.08 -9.07
CA ILE A 186 -16.71 -22.15 -8.86
C ILE A 186 -16.32 -22.06 -7.38
N VAL A 187 -17.20 -21.53 -6.52
CA VAL A 187 -16.93 -21.29 -5.09
C VAL A 187 -16.48 -22.56 -4.34
N PRO A 188 -17.11 -23.74 -4.52
CA PRO A 188 -16.65 -24.97 -3.88
C PRO A 188 -15.22 -25.36 -4.31
N ALA A 189 -14.87 -25.14 -5.58
CA ALA A 189 -13.53 -25.45 -6.09
C ALA A 189 -12.47 -24.52 -5.50
N LEU A 190 -12.77 -23.22 -5.41
CA LEU A 190 -11.89 -22.22 -4.78
C LEU A 190 -11.65 -22.51 -3.30
N ARG A 191 -12.71 -22.85 -2.54
CA ARG A 191 -12.60 -23.23 -1.12
C ARG A 191 -11.70 -24.44 -0.92
N ARG A 192 -11.89 -25.51 -1.71
CA ARG A 192 -11.05 -26.71 -1.67
C ARG A 192 -9.58 -26.40 -1.95
N ARG A 193 -9.30 -25.54 -2.93
CA ARG A 193 -7.93 -25.13 -3.27
C ARG A 193 -7.28 -24.34 -2.14
N SER A 194 -8.01 -23.42 -1.51
CA SER A 194 -7.54 -22.65 -0.36
C SER A 194 -7.18 -23.56 0.82
N GLN A 195 -8.09 -24.47 1.20
CA GLN A 195 -7.86 -25.43 2.30
C GLN A 195 -6.64 -26.33 2.06
N ARG A 196 -6.46 -26.84 0.83
CA ARG A 196 -5.28 -27.64 0.45
C ARG A 196 -3.98 -26.84 0.56
N SER A 197 -4.00 -25.56 0.20
CA SER A 197 -2.85 -24.66 0.33
C SER A 197 -2.49 -24.45 1.80
N SER A 198 -3.48 -24.15 2.65
CA SER A 198 -3.29 -23.98 4.10
C SER A 198 -2.73 -25.25 4.76
N ALA A 199 -3.24 -26.43 4.39
CA ALA A 199 -2.72 -27.70 4.89
C ALA A 199 -1.25 -27.95 4.48
N ARG A 200 -0.86 -27.62 3.24
CA ARG A 200 0.54 -27.70 2.78
C ARG A 200 1.46 -26.75 3.54
N THR A 201 1.01 -25.53 3.79
CA THR A 201 1.79 -24.52 4.52
C THR A 201 1.93 -24.89 6.00
N ALA A 202 0.87 -25.39 6.64
CA ALA A 202 0.92 -25.90 8.01
C ALA A 202 1.84 -27.13 8.15
N GLY A 203 1.82 -28.04 7.16
CA GLY A 203 2.73 -29.18 7.09
C GLY A 203 4.20 -28.77 6.96
N LYS A 204 4.51 -27.76 6.13
CA LYS A 204 5.87 -27.22 6.01
C LYS A 204 6.35 -26.52 7.29
N ARG A 205 5.49 -25.78 8.01
CA ARG A 205 5.87 -25.16 9.28
C ARG A 205 6.22 -26.20 10.35
N ARG A 206 5.48 -27.31 10.45
CA ARG A 206 5.79 -28.40 11.40
C ARG A 206 7.11 -29.11 11.11
N LEU A 207 7.51 -29.21 9.85
CA LEU A 207 8.78 -29.83 9.44
C LEU A 207 10.01 -28.93 9.69
N PHE A 208 9.82 -27.62 9.90
CA PHE A 208 10.90 -26.67 10.22
C PHE A 208 11.04 -26.38 11.72
N THR A 209 10.07 -26.81 12.53
CA THR A 209 10.06 -26.66 13.99
C THR A 209 10.31 -27.97 14.75
N SER A 210 10.77 -29.01 14.05
CA SER A 210 11.11 -30.33 14.60
C SER A 210 12.54 -30.70 14.24
#